data_AF-A0A940XEY0-F1
#
_entry.id   AF-A0A940XEY0-F1
#
_cell.length_a   1.000
_cell.length_b   1.000
_cell.length_c   1.000
_cell.angle_alpha   90.00
_cell.angle_beta   90.00
_cell.angle_gamma   90.00
#
_symmetry.space_group_name_H-M   'P 1'
#
loop_
_entity.id
_entity.type
_entity.pdbx_description
1 polymer ?
#
loop_
_entity_poly.entity_id
_entity_poly.type
_entity_poly.pdbx_seq_one_letter_code
_entity_poly.pdbx_strand_id
1 'polypeptide(L)'
;MTATTESVIDHSPLFELDARIRVSATPAQVYRVVSDLGRSKEWSPECRGGEWTEGEPSAVGSVFRGENLRGEDVVGWAPLVRGTWYTEARVVAAEPGRTFRWMMLTHAREDQESVWGFDVEDAEGGGSWLVHHFRMGKATAGIHTIVAGLDEDARKRFVAEWTAKLAQDLDATLARIRDVVEKDAEQDAAKDSAKDSAQFPGGRRDDAD
;
A
#
# COMPACT_ATOMS: atom_id res chain seq x y z
N MET A 1 -32.74 -31.00 11.54
CA MET A 1 -31.35 -30.55 11.39
C MET A 1 -31.41 -29.23 10.64
N THR A 2 -31.37 -28.10 11.34
CA THR A 2 -31.26 -26.78 10.71
C THR A 2 -29.86 -26.69 10.11
N ALA A 3 -29.76 -26.67 8.78
CA ALA A 3 -28.52 -26.30 8.12
C ALA A 3 -28.22 -24.86 8.53
N THR A 4 -27.20 -24.68 9.37
CA THR A 4 -26.64 -23.35 9.62
C THR A 4 -26.16 -22.85 8.26
N THR A 5 -26.88 -21.89 7.69
CA THR A 5 -26.46 -21.27 6.43
C THR A 5 -25.20 -20.48 6.76
N GLU A 6 -24.07 -20.91 6.22
CA GLU A 6 -22.79 -20.22 6.34
C GLU A 6 -22.93 -18.79 5.81
N SER A 7 -22.45 -17.82 6.57
CA SER A 7 -22.54 -16.41 6.20
C SER A 7 -21.39 -16.07 5.24
N VAL A 8 -21.62 -15.22 4.25
CA VAL A 8 -20.60 -14.84 3.24
C VAL A 8 -19.29 -14.32 3.85
N ILE A 9 -19.35 -13.73 5.05
CA ILE A 9 -18.17 -13.23 5.78
C ILE A 9 -17.33 -14.31 6.48
N ASP A 10 -17.80 -15.56 6.48
CA ASP A 10 -17.09 -16.71 7.06
C ASP A 10 -16.17 -17.40 6.04
N HIS A 11 -16.31 -17.06 4.74
CA HIS A 11 -15.44 -17.55 3.68
C HIS A 11 -13.98 -17.12 3.86
N SER A 12 -13.05 -17.95 3.41
CA SER A 12 -11.61 -17.63 3.41
C SER A 12 -10.94 -18.02 2.08
N PRO A 13 -10.21 -17.09 1.43
CA PRO A 13 -10.09 -15.69 1.82
C PRO A 13 -11.41 -14.95 1.63
N LEU A 14 -11.76 -14.08 2.59
CA LEU A 14 -12.89 -13.17 2.46
C LEU A 14 -12.65 -12.14 1.35
N PHE A 15 -11.41 -11.65 1.25
CA PHE A 15 -10.97 -10.77 0.17
C PHE A 15 -9.60 -11.23 -0.32
N GLU A 16 -9.42 -11.29 -1.63
CA GLU A 16 -8.12 -11.53 -2.26
C GLU A 16 -8.10 -10.78 -3.59
N LEU A 17 -7.25 -9.77 -3.68
CA LEU A 17 -7.13 -8.91 -4.85
C LEU A 17 -5.66 -8.54 -5.07
N ASP A 18 -5.31 -8.40 -6.33
CA ASP A 18 -4.09 -7.73 -6.76
C ASP A 18 -4.35 -6.82 -7.96
N ALA A 19 -3.43 -5.89 -8.16
CA ALA A 19 -3.33 -5.08 -9.36
C ALA A 19 -1.85 -4.83 -9.65
N ARG A 20 -1.50 -4.52 -10.90
CA ARG A 20 -0.12 -4.24 -11.28
C ARG A 20 -0.01 -3.08 -12.26
N ILE A 21 1.10 -2.37 -12.17
CA ILE A 21 1.43 -1.27 -13.08
C ILE A 21 2.90 -1.30 -13.48
N ARG A 22 3.20 -0.75 -14.65
CA ARG A 22 4.57 -0.53 -15.12
C ARG A 22 5.07 0.81 -14.59
N VAL A 23 6.30 0.83 -14.08
CA VAL A 23 6.97 2.03 -13.54
C VAL A 23 8.33 2.24 -14.20
N SER A 24 8.59 3.45 -14.69
CA SER A 24 9.83 3.83 -15.37
C SER A 24 10.95 4.16 -14.36
N ALA A 25 11.18 3.27 -13.40
CA ALA A 25 12.21 3.36 -12.39
C ALA A 25 12.73 1.98 -12.01
N THR A 26 13.93 1.92 -11.42
CA THR A 26 14.54 0.67 -10.96
C THR A 26 13.78 0.06 -9.77
N PRO A 27 13.91 -1.27 -9.51
CA PRO A 27 13.23 -1.88 -8.38
C PRO A 27 13.62 -1.26 -7.04
N ALA A 28 14.88 -0.84 -6.89
CA ALA A 28 15.36 -0.17 -5.69
C ALA A 28 14.69 1.20 -5.46
N GLN A 29 14.47 1.98 -6.53
CA GLN A 29 13.79 3.28 -6.46
C GLN A 29 12.31 3.10 -6.11
N VAL A 30 11.63 2.13 -6.72
CA VAL A 30 10.23 1.79 -6.42
C VAL A 30 10.12 1.35 -4.95
N TYR A 31 10.95 0.40 -4.54
CA TYR A 31 10.95 -0.13 -3.17
C TYR A 31 11.11 0.96 -2.12
N ARG A 32 12.08 1.88 -2.33
CA ARG A 32 12.35 3.00 -1.41
C ARG A 32 11.11 3.85 -1.14
N VAL A 33 10.24 4.04 -2.13
CA VAL A 33 8.99 4.79 -1.96
C VAL A 33 7.95 3.94 -1.25
N VAL A 34 7.68 2.72 -1.72
CA VAL A 34 6.56 1.92 -1.20
C VAL A 34 6.81 1.34 0.19
N SER A 35 8.07 1.20 0.62
CA SER A 35 8.40 0.81 2.00
C SER A 35 8.28 1.97 2.99
N ASP A 36 8.35 3.23 2.53
CA ASP A 36 8.20 4.41 3.38
C ASP A 36 6.72 4.74 3.63
N LEU A 37 6.10 3.97 4.53
CA LEU A 37 4.69 4.16 4.88
C LEU A 37 4.36 5.55 5.43
N GLY A 38 5.34 6.31 5.94
CA GLY A 38 5.14 7.69 6.39
C GLY A 38 4.71 8.64 5.26
N ARG A 39 5.10 8.31 4.02
CA ARG A 39 4.73 9.05 2.81
C ARG A 39 3.40 8.63 2.19
N SER A 40 2.66 7.70 2.82
CA SER A 40 1.42 7.13 2.25
C SER A 40 0.40 8.15 1.76
N LYS A 41 0.34 9.36 2.33
CA LYS A 41 -0.51 10.46 1.85
C LYS A 41 -0.28 10.88 0.40
N GLU A 42 0.90 10.60 -0.15
CA GLU A 42 1.25 10.97 -1.53
C GLU A 42 0.55 10.05 -2.55
N TRP A 43 0.13 8.85 -2.15
CA TRP A 43 -0.44 7.85 -3.05
C TRP A 43 -1.74 7.20 -2.58
N SER A 44 -1.92 6.99 -1.28
CA SER A 44 -3.08 6.27 -0.77
C SER A 44 -4.34 7.13 -0.83
N PRO A 45 -5.49 6.56 -1.21
CA PRO A 45 -6.78 7.25 -1.11
C PRO A 45 -7.24 7.46 0.33
N GLU A 46 -6.90 6.56 1.26
CA GLU A 46 -7.35 6.62 2.66
C GLU A 46 -6.22 6.88 3.67
N CYS A 47 -5.04 6.26 3.51
CA CYS A 47 -3.94 6.38 4.46
C CYS A 47 -3.19 7.71 4.28
N ARG A 48 -3.18 8.53 5.32
CA ARG A 48 -2.55 9.86 5.34
C ARG A 48 -1.10 9.83 5.83
N GLY A 49 -0.50 8.64 5.91
CA GLY A 49 0.79 8.44 6.54
C GLY A 49 0.62 8.12 8.03
N GLY A 50 1.62 8.47 8.83
CA GLY A 50 1.68 8.07 10.23
C GLY A 50 3.12 7.99 10.71
N GLU A 51 3.34 7.22 11.77
CA GLU A 51 4.63 7.10 12.43
C GLU A 51 5.00 5.66 12.74
N TRP A 52 6.29 5.36 12.69
CA TRP A 52 6.85 4.11 13.20
C TRP A 52 6.92 4.20 14.72
N THR A 53 6.24 3.30 15.42
CA THR A 53 6.14 3.30 16.88
C THR A 53 7.07 2.29 17.53
N GLU A 54 7.46 1.25 16.80
CA GLU A 54 8.34 0.19 17.28
C GLU A 54 9.25 -0.35 16.17
N GLY A 55 10.46 -0.74 16.56
CA GLY A 55 11.45 -1.35 15.67
C GLY A 55 12.10 -0.35 14.70
N GLU A 56 13.01 -0.86 13.90
CA GLU A 56 13.65 -0.08 12.84
C GLU A 56 12.64 0.15 11.69
N PRO A 57 12.44 1.40 11.23
CA PRO A 57 11.51 1.71 10.16
C PRO A 57 11.64 0.79 8.95
N SER A 58 10.51 0.26 8.48
CA SER A 58 10.42 -0.64 7.31
C SER A 58 11.13 -2.00 7.44
N ALA A 59 11.63 -2.36 8.63
CA ALA A 59 12.21 -3.68 8.88
C ALA A 59 11.14 -4.68 9.35
N VAL A 60 11.34 -5.98 9.10
CA VAL A 60 10.45 -7.03 9.62
C VAL A 60 10.30 -6.92 11.15
N GLY A 61 9.06 -6.99 11.63
CA GLY A 61 8.72 -6.85 13.04
C GLY A 61 8.46 -5.41 13.49
N SER A 62 8.85 -4.40 12.71
CA SER A 62 8.52 -3.00 13.02
C SER A 62 7.01 -2.74 12.95
N VAL A 63 6.55 -1.78 13.74
CA VAL A 63 5.13 -1.42 13.83
C VAL A 63 4.91 0.03 13.42
N PHE A 64 3.98 0.21 12.49
CA PHE A 64 3.55 1.50 11.98
C PHE A 64 2.14 1.82 12.48
N ARG A 65 1.97 3.01 13.04
CA ARG A 65 0.68 3.57 13.41
C ARG A 65 0.23 4.55 12.33
N GLY A 66 -0.68 4.10 11.48
CA GLY A 66 -1.22 4.88 10.36
C GLY A 66 -2.43 5.71 10.77
N GLU A 67 -2.51 6.94 10.26
CA GLU A 67 -3.72 7.77 10.25
C GLU A 67 -4.45 7.54 8.92
N ASN A 68 -5.75 7.25 8.99
CA ASN A 68 -6.57 7.06 7.80
C ASN A 68 -7.76 8.01 7.83
N LEU A 69 -8.23 8.42 6.66
CA LEU A 69 -9.48 9.17 6.50
C LEU A 69 -10.35 8.54 5.41
N ARG A 70 -11.66 8.46 5.67
CA ARG A 70 -12.67 8.03 4.73
C ARG A 70 -13.80 9.05 4.64
N GLY A 71 -14.16 9.39 3.40
CA GLY A 71 -15.30 10.25 3.08
C GLY A 71 -16.65 9.58 3.35
N GLU A 72 -17.72 10.38 3.27
CA GLU A 72 -19.09 9.91 3.48
C GLU A 72 -19.67 9.13 2.29
N ASP A 73 -19.14 9.36 1.10
CA ASP A 73 -19.57 8.80 -0.18
C ASP A 73 -19.15 7.34 -0.39
N VAL A 74 -18.07 6.92 0.27
CA VAL A 74 -17.50 5.57 0.14
C VAL A 74 -18.47 4.50 0.63
N VAL A 75 -19.10 3.75 -0.28
CA VAL A 75 -20.13 2.73 0.06
C VAL A 75 -21.12 3.30 1.09
N GLY A 76 -21.74 4.43 0.75
CA GLY A 76 -22.44 5.31 1.70
C GLY A 76 -23.57 4.65 2.52
N TRP A 77 -24.15 3.55 2.04
CA TRP A 77 -25.20 2.82 2.77
C TRP A 77 -24.65 1.91 3.87
N ALA A 78 -23.38 1.48 3.77
CA ALA A 78 -22.77 0.58 4.75
C ALA A 78 -22.32 1.38 5.99
N PRO A 79 -22.44 0.81 7.20
CA PRO A 79 -22.09 1.47 8.47
C PRO A 79 -20.58 1.45 8.70
N LEU A 80 -19.85 2.06 7.76
CA LEU A 80 -18.41 2.21 7.80
C LEU A 80 -18.00 3.33 8.76
N VAL A 81 -16.80 3.20 9.33
CA VAL A 81 -16.14 4.31 10.03
C VAL A 81 -15.91 5.46 9.04
N ARG A 82 -16.39 6.66 9.42
CA ARG A 82 -16.27 7.91 8.66
C ARG A 82 -15.34 8.88 9.40
N GLY A 83 -14.65 9.74 8.66
CA GLY A 83 -13.68 10.65 9.24
C GLY A 83 -12.34 9.97 9.53
N THR A 84 -11.60 10.48 10.52
CA THR A 84 -10.25 10.02 10.83
C THR A 84 -10.26 8.85 11.81
N TRP A 85 -9.46 7.82 11.53
CA TRP A 85 -9.15 6.75 12.49
C TRP A 85 -7.68 6.34 12.40
N TYR A 86 -7.26 5.50 13.35
CA TYR A 86 -5.90 5.00 13.41
C TYR A 86 -5.86 3.48 13.35
N THR A 87 -4.81 2.95 12.73
CA THR A 87 -4.56 1.52 12.62
C THR A 87 -3.11 1.22 12.98
N GLU A 88 -2.87 0.06 13.57
CA GLU A 88 -1.51 -0.45 13.74
C GLU A 88 -1.27 -1.59 12.75
N ALA A 89 -0.08 -1.59 12.16
CA ALA A 89 0.35 -2.60 11.19
C ALA A 89 1.77 -3.07 11.54
N ARG A 90 2.01 -4.37 11.47
CA ARG A 90 3.34 -4.96 11.65
C ARG A 90 3.92 -5.39 10.31
N VAL A 91 5.16 -5.03 10.03
CA VAL A 91 5.87 -5.51 8.83
C VAL A 91 6.17 -7.00 8.99
N VAL A 92 5.74 -7.80 8.01
CA VAL A 92 5.90 -9.26 8.02
C VAL A 92 6.87 -9.76 6.94
N ALA A 93 7.14 -8.96 5.91
CA ALA A 93 8.18 -9.22 4.93
C ALA A 93 8.79 -7.90 4.44
N ALA A 94 10.12 -7.84 4.38
CA ALA A 94 10.86 -6.71 3.84
C ALA A 94 12.13 -7.21 3.15
N GLU A 95 12.12 -7.18 1.82
CA GLU A 95 13.23 -7.56 0.96
C GLU A 95 13.51 -6.39 0.02
N PRO A 96 14.56 -5.60 0.27
CA PRO A 96 14.88 -4.43 -0.54
C PRO A 96 14.90 -4.71 -2.04
N GLY A 97 14.16 -3.90 -2.79
CA GLY A 97 14.02 -4.02 -4.24
C GLY A 97 13.05 -5.11 -4.71
N ARG A 98 12.39 -5.86 -3.80
CA ARG A 98 11.54 -6.98 -4.18
C ARG A 98 10.19 -7.00 -3.48
N THR A 99 10.17 -7.02 -2.14
CA THR A 99 8.96 -7.39 -1.40
C THR A 99 8.79 -6.52 -0.17
N PHE A 100 7.64 -5.90 0.01
CA PHE A 100 7.30 -5.22 1.25
C PHE A 100 5.86 -5.54 1.65
N ARG A 101 5.66 -6.20 2.80
CA ARG A 101 4.33 -6.63 3.29
C ARG A 101 4.13 -6.30 4.75
N TRP A 102 2.91 -5.91 5.09
CA TRP A 102 2.49 -5.67 6.46
C TRP A 102 1.14 -6.31 6.75
N MET A 103 0.95 -6.65 8.01
CA MET A 103 -0.26 -7.25 8.56
C MET A 103 -0.94 -6.27 9.51
N MET A 104 -2.26 -6.13 9.40
CA MET A 104 -3.03 -5.29 10.31
C MET A 104 -3.15 -5.93 11.68
N LEU A 105 -3.07 -5.13 12.74
CA LEU A 105 -3.19 -5.59 14.12
C LEU A 105 -4.56 -5.23 14.71
N THR A 106 -5.03 -6.04 15.67
CA THR A 106 -6.19 -5.70 16.50
C THR A 106 -5.85 -4.55 17.46
N HIS A 107 -6.84 -3.99 18.15
CA HIS A 107 -6.59 -3.04 19.25
C HIS A 107 -5.76 -3.65 20.40
N ALA A 108 -5.81 -4.97 20.58
CA ALA A 108 -4.97 -5.71 21.52
C ALA A 108 -3.59 -6.09 20.95
N ARG A 109 -3.25 -5.60 19.75
CA ARG A 109 -2.00 -5.84 19.02
C ARG A 109 -1.76 -7.29 18.57
N GLU A 110 -2.84 -8.03 18.41
CA GLU A 110 -2.83 -9.39 17.88
C GLU A 110 -2.89 -9.38 16.35
N ASP A 111 -2.32 -10.42 15.74
CA ASP A 111 -2.23 -10.60 14.30
C ASP A 111 -3.62 -10.84 13.70
N GLN A 112 -3.95 -10.09 12.65
CA GLN A 112 -5.15 -10.36 11.84
C GLN A 112 -4.73 -10.95 10.50
N GLU A 113 -5.55 -11.82 9.93
CA GLU A 113 -5.32 -12.37 8.58
C GLU A 113 -5.55 -11.33 7.46
N SER A 114 -5.37 -10.03 7.73
CA SER A 114 -5.48 -8.90 6.80
C SER A 114 -4.08 -8.40 6.45
N VAL A 115 -3.55 -8.85 5.32
CA VAL A 115 -2.21 -8.55 4.83
C VAL A 115 -2.29 -7.69 3.58
N TRP A 116 -1.50 -6.62 3.59
CA TRP A 116 -1.27 -5.75 2.44
C TRP A 116 0.18 -5.88 2.03
N GLY A 117 0.47 -5.61 0.75
CA GLY A 117 1.85 -5.61 0.32
C GLY A 117 2.09 -5.15 -1.09
N PHE A 118 3.37 -4.98 -1.38
CA PHE A 118 3.91 -4.68 -2.70
C PHE A 118 4.97 -5.70 -3.08
N ASP A 119 4.90 -6.15 -4.32
CA ASP A 119 6.00 -6.86 -4.98
C ASP A 119 6.53 -6.00 -6.13
N VAL A 120 7.84 -6.06 -6.33
CA VAL A 120 8.55 -5.33 -7.37
C VAL A 120 9.40 -6.31 -8.16
N GLU A 121 9.21 -6.30 -9.47
CA GLU A 121 9.93 -7.15 -10.40
C GLU A 121 10.63 -6.29 -11.44
N ASP A 122 11.84 -6.68 -11.86
CA ASP A 122 12.47 -6.09 -13.03
C ASP A 122 11.61 -6.34 -14.27
N ALA A 123 11.47 -5.31 -15.10
CA ALA A 123 10.79 -5.44 -16.36
C ALA A 123 11.79 -5.46 -17.52
N GLU A 124 11.54 -6.35 -18.48
CA GLU A 124 12.31 -6.41 -19.72
C GLU A 124 12.30 -5.04 -20.42
N GLY A 125 13.47 -4.62 -20.92
CA GLY A 125 13.65 -3.30 -21.54
C GLY A 125 13.88 -2.15 -20.55
N GLY A 126 13.96 -2.42 -19.23
CA GLY A 126 14.41 -1.49 -18.20
C GLY A 126 13.26 -0.79 -17.46
N GLY A 127 13.33 -0.73 -16.12
CA GLY A 127 12.26 -0.26 -15.23
C GLY A 127 11.67 -1.44 -14.42
N SER A 128 10.54 -1.25 -13.74
CA SER A 128 9.90 -2.29 -12.94
C SER A 128 8.42 -2.53 -13.20
N TRP A 129 7.96 -3.73 -12.87
CA TRP A 129 6.56 -4.02 -12.55
C TRP A 129 6.35 -3.86 -11.05
N LEU A 130 5.37 -3.05 -10.66
CA LEU A 130 4.92 -2.93 -9.28
C LEU A 130 3.57 -3.62 -9.16
N VAL A 131 3.45 -4.55 -8.23
CA VAL A 131 2.21 -5.27 -7.92
C VAL A 131 1.77 -4.87 -6.52
N HIS A 132 0.50 -4.54 -6.34
CA HIS A 132 -0.09 -4.25 -5.03
C HIS A 132 -1.11 -5.33 -4.69
N HIS A 133 -0.93 -5.95 -3.52
CA HIS A 133 -1.73 -7.07 -3.05
C HIS A 133 -2.52 -6.68 -1.80
N PHE A 134 -3.74 -7.19 -1.73
CA PHE A 134 -4.52 -7.24 -0.52
C PHE A 134 -5.14 -8.62 -0.34
N ARG A 135 -4.90 -9.22 0.83
CA ARG A 135 -5.55 -10.46 1.22
C ARG A 135 -6.10 -10.34 2.64
N MET A 136 -7.38 -10.65 2.78
CA MET A 136 -8.03 -10.89 4.07
C MET A 136 -8.49 -12.34 4.12
N GLY A 137 -7.91 -13.14 5.02
CA GLY A 137 -8.33 -14.51 5.28
C GLY A 137 -9.71 -14.52 5.93
N LYS A 138 -9.76 -14.41 7.25
CA LYS A 138 -11.00 -14.27 8.02
C LYS A 138 -11.40 -12.80 8.18
N ALA A 139 -12.70 -12.55 8.35
CA ALA A 139 -13.23 -11.23 8.68
C ALA A 139 -12.52 -10.64 9.92
N THR A 140 -12.08 -9.38 9.80
CA THR A 140 -11.52 -8.65 10.93
C THR A 140 -12.60 -8.21 11.92
N ALA A 141 -12.20 -7.81 13.13
CA ALA A 141 -13.12 -7.22 14.11
C ALA A 141 -13.88 -6.00 13.54
N GLY A 142 -13.22 -5.23 12.66
CA GLY A 142 -13.84 -4.12 11.94
C GLY A 142 -14.96 -4.58 11.01
N ILE A 143 -14.72 -5.64 10.20
CA ILE A 143 -15.74 -6.21 9.31
C ILE A 143 -16.92 -6.76 10.10
N HIS A 144 -16.68 -7.52 11.18
CA HIS A 144 -17.75 -8.00 12.06
C HIS A 144 -18.59 -6.86 12.62
N THR A 145 -17.96 -5.74 12.99
CA THR A 145 -18.67 -4.55 13.49
C THR A 145 -19.54 -3.91 12.39
N ILE A 146 -19.00 -3.76 11.17
CA ILE A 146 -19.71 -3.19 10.03
C ILE A 146 -20.95 -4.04 9.68
N VAL A 147 -20.83 -5.37 9.70
CA VAL A 147 -21.93 -6.24 9.24
C VAL A 147 -22.84 -6.76 10.35
N ALA A 148 -22.60 -6.38 11.61
CA ALA A 148 -23.31 -6.93 12.78
C ALA A 148 -24.85 -6.82 12.67
N GLY A 149 -25.34 -5.70 12.12
CA GLY A 149 -26.78 -5.43 11.93
C GLY A 149 -27.32 -5.79 10.56
N LEU A 150 -26.50 -6.37 9.67
CA LEU A 150 -26.89 -6.68 8.30
C LEU A 150 -27.39 -8.12 8.19
N ASP A 151 -28.47 -8.30 7.42
CA ASP A 151 -28.89 -9.62 6.96
C ASP A 151 -27.92 -10.18 5.89
N GLU A 152 -28.13 -11.43 5.51
CA GLU A 152 -27.21 -12.14 4.61
C GLU A 152 -27.14 -11.53 3.20
N ASP A 153 -28.23 -10.99 2.69
CA ASP A 153 -28.25 -10.35 1.36
C ASP A 153 -27.51 -9.00 1.40
N ALA A 154 -27.69 -8.22 2.46
CA ALA A 154 -26.91 -7.02 2.70
C ALA A 154 -25.42 -7.33 2.93
N ARG A 155 -25.06 -8.42 3.61
CA ARG A 155 -23.66 -8.87 3.73
C ARG A 155 -23.04 -9.19 2.38
N LYS A 156 -23.75 -9.94 1.53
CA LYS A 156 -23.29 -10.25 0.16
C LYS A 156 -23.09 -9.00 -0.68
N ARG A 157 -24.05 -8.07 -0.59
CA ARG A 157 -23.93 -6.76 -1.24
C ARG A 157 -22.72 -5.99 -0.73
N PHE A 158 -22.50 -5.96 0.59
CA PHE A 158 -21.35 -5.32 1.20
C PHE A 158 -20.03 -5.90 0.67
N VAL A 159 -19.87 -7.23 0.70
CA VAL A 159 -18.66 -7.90 0.19
C VAL A 159 -18.44 -7.55 -1.27
N ALA A 160 -19.47 -7.61 -2.13
CA ALA A 160 -19.35 -7.29 -3.55
C ALA A 160 -18.94 -5.82 -3.81
N GLU A 161 -19.62 -4.86 -3.17
CA GLU A 161 -19.32 -3.43 -3.35
C GLU A 161 -17.98 -3.04 -2.73
N TRP A 162 -17.61 -3.66 -1.60
CA TRP A 162 -16.31 -3.44 -0.95
C TRP A 162 -15.17 -3.99 -1.79
N THR A 163 -15.33 -5.18 -2.37
CA THR A 163 -14.37 -5.74 -3.34
C THR A 163 -14.18 -4.82 -4.55
N ALA A 164 -15.28 -4.28 -5.11
CA ALA A 164 -15.20 -3.36 -6.25
C ALA A 164 -14.46 -2.05 -5.88
N LYS A 165 -14.72 -1.51 -4.68
CA LYS A 165 -13.98 -0.36 -4.15
C LYS A 165 -12.49 -0.67 -3.96
N LEU A 166 -12.16 -1.82 -3.35
CA LEU A 166 -10.77 -2.23 -3.13
C LEU A 166 -10.00 -2.34 -4.46
N ALA A 167 -10.61 -2.91 -5.49
CA ALA A 167 -10.01 -2.97 -6.82
C ALA A 167 -9.68 -1.58 -7.38
N GLN A 168 -10.63 -0.63 -7.30
CA GLN A 168 -10.42 0.76 -7.74
C GLN A 168 -9.32 1.46 -6.94
N ASP A 169 -9.26 1.23 -5.63
CA ASP A 169 -8.24 1.82 -4.77
C ASP A 169 -6.85 1.27 -5.04
N LEU A 170 -6.73 -0.04 -5.32
CA LEU A 170 -5.45 -0.65 -5.71
C LEU A 170 -4.92 0.02 -6.98
N ASP A 171 -5.75 0.15 -8.01
CA ASP A 171 -5.38 0.81 -9.27
C ASP A 171 -4.99 2.28 -9.07
N ALA A 172 -5.81 3.05 -8.33
CA ALA A 172 -5.54 4.46 -8.05
C ALA A 172 -4.27 4.66 -7.24
N THR A 173 -4.01 3.77 -6.27
CA THR A 173 -2.80 3.77 -5.45
C THR A 173 -1.57 3.52 -6.33
N LEU A 174 -1.61 2.48 -7.16
CA LEU A 174 -0.52 2.14 -8.08
C LEU A 174 -0.21 3.27 -9.06
N ALA A 175 -1.23 3.90 -9.63
CA ALA A 175 -1.05 5.03 -10.54
C ALA A 175 -0.33 6.20 -9.85
N ARG A 176 -0.71 6.55 -8.62
CA ARG A 176 -0.05 7.63 -7.86
C ARG A 176 1.35 7.25 -7.40
N ILE A 177 1.58 5.99 -6.99
CA ILE A 177 2.94 5.51 -6.67
C ILE A 177 3.85 5.66 -7.88
N ARG A 178 3.41 5.24 -9.07
CA ARG A 178 4.17 5.43 -10.32
C ARG A 178 4.55 6.90 -10.49
N ASP A 179 3.58 7.80 -10.41
CA ASP A 179 3.82 9.23 -10.64
C ASP A 179 4.81 9.81 -9.61
N VAL A 180 4.73 9.40 -8.34
CA VAL A 180 5.68 9.80 -7.28
C VAL A 180 7.08 9.24 -7.55
N VAL A 181 7.18 7.95 -7.86
CA VAL A 181 8.47 7.27 -8.09
C VAL A 181 9.19 7.85 -9.30
N GLU A 182 8.49 8.03 -10.43
CA GLU A 182 9.08 8.55 -11.66
C GLU A 182 9.58 9.99 -11.45
N LYS A 183 8.80 10.82 -10.74
CA LYS A 183 9.20 12.18 -10.36
C LYS A 183 10.41 12.20 -9.42
N ASP A 184 10.51 11.29 -8.46
CA ASP A 184 11.67 11.18 -7.57
C ASP A 184 12.92 10.71 -8.35
N ALA A 185 12.76 9.77 -9.29
CA ALA A 185 13.85 9.27 -10.12
C ALA A 185 14.41 10.34 -11.07
N GLU A 186 13.56 11.16 -11.68
CA GLU A 186 13.97 12.30 -12.51
C GLU A 186 14.80 13.34 -11.71
N GLN A 187 14.38 13.62 -10.48
CA GLN A 187 15.09 14.55 -9.59
C GLN A 187 16.46 14.01 -9.15
N ASP A 188 16.55 12.71 -8.88
CA ASP A 188 17.82 12.06 -8.54
C ASP A 188 18.79 12.11 -9.73
N ALA A 189 18.34 11.79 -10.94
CA ALA A 189 19.15 11.86 -12.16
C ALA A 189 19.65 13.29 -12.48
N ALA A 190 18.81 14.31 -12.25
CA ALA A 190 19.20 15.71 -12.42
C ALA A 190 20.26 16.15 -11.41
N LYS A 191 20.16 15.70 -10.14
CA LYS A 191 21.17 15.99 -9.10
C LYS A 191 22.51 15.34 -9.39
N ASP A 192 22.51 14.11 -9.89
CA ASP A 192 23.74 13.39 -10.21
C ASP A 192 24.45 14.03 -11.42
N SER A 193 23.69 14.42 -12.45
CA SER A 193 24.23 15.17 -13.61
C SER A 193 24.85 16.51 -13.18
N ALA A 194 24.21 17.22 -12.24
CA ALA A 194 24.71 18.49 -11.73
C ALA A 194 26.02 18.30 -10.93
N LYS A 195 26.13 17.25 -10.11
CA LYS A 195 27.36 16.93 -9.37
C LYS A 195 28.51 16.60 -10.30
N ASP A 196 28.28 15.78 -11.33
CA ASP A 196 29.31 15.41 -12.31
C ASP A 196 29.83 16.65 -13.05
N SER A 197 28.92 17.56 -13.45
CA SER A 197 29.30 18.81 -14.10
C SER A 197 30.10 19.77 -13.19
N ALA A 198 29.82 19.76 -11.87
CA ALA A 198 30.54 20.56 -10.89
C ALA A 198 31.92 19.97 -10.52
N GLN A 199 32.09 18.65 -10.64
CA GLN A 199 33.34 17.96 -10.34
C GLN A 199 34.37 18.06 -11.49
N PHE A 200 33.93 18.30 -12.72
CA PHE A 200 34.79 18.55 -13.89
C PHE A 200 34.48 19.89 -14.56
N PRO A 201 34.80 21.04 -13.93
CA PRO A 201 34.57 22.34 -14.53
C PRO A 201 35.65 22.61 -15.57
N GLY A 202 35.37 22.28 -16.84
CA GLY A 202 36.10 22.75 -18.03
C GLY A 202 37.63 22.74 -17.91
N GLY A 203 38.27 21.65 -18.33
CA GLY A 203 39.69 21.67 -18.67
C GLY A 203 39.93 22.76 -19.72
N ARG A 204 40.44 23.91 -19.27
CA ARG A 204 40.93 24.99 -20.12
C ARG A 204 42.05 24.36 -20.98
N ARG A 205 41.77 24.15 -22.26
CA ARG A 205 42.83 23.94 -23.24
C ARG A 205 43.51 25.30 -23.36
N ASP A 206 44.57 25.47 -22.57
CA ASP A 206 45.54 26.51 -22.86
C ASP A 206 46.26 26.05 -24.13
N ASP A 207 45.73 26.49 -25.27
CA ASP A 207 46.42 26.42 -26.54
C ASP A 207 47.64 27.33 -26.43
N ALA A 208 48.82 26.70 -26.53
CA ALA A 208 50.09 27.38 -26.61
C ALA A 208 50.20 28.11 -27.96
N ASP A 209 50.53 29.40 -27.91
CA ASP A 209 51.49 30.05 -28.82
C ASP A 209 52.05 31.32 -28.16
#